data_AF-A0A224YXG9-F1
#
_entry.id   AF-A0A224YXG9-F1
#
_cell.length_a   1.000
_cell.length_b   1.000
_cell.length_c   1.000
_cell.angle_alpha   90.00
_cell.angle_beta   90.00
_cell.angle_gamma   90.00
#
_symmetry.space_group_name_H-M   'P 1'
#
loop_
_entity.id
_entity.type
_entity.pdbx_description
1 polymer ?
#
loop_
_entity_poly.entity_id
_entity_poly.type
_entity_poly.pdbx_seq_one_letter_code
_entity_poly.pdbx_strand_id
1 'polypeptide(L)'
;MSRGKLRMVADVCGDCGASEPQWGSLSRGLLLCDECCSVHRSLGPHVSRVRHLHKASWAPAQLSMVHSLHTSGANAIWEHQLLEPGKAAGRRKPSARDSLHPVKSEFIRAKHQNLAFVHRVAKEGEQPTQEDLSKQLHASVRTANLETSLRLLAQGALPSHLHPDKGSTALHVAARSGQACQVELLLVYGADPTAKDSQGMTPADCARDAGHLDLEARLIESQYEVTDRLAHHLSGRNPEHHLGQHFILPEMADCLDLSAHARVAKQKLQSLPERLFVELARDLYDEVDRRECEAVWLGANLDRQAVPFFARQSRAVLDEEPGSPEARSAHSSGICHLAH
;
A
#
# COMPACT_ATOMS: atom_id res chain seq x y z
N MET A 1 12.70 20.27 38.09
CA MET A 1 11.89 19.38 37.23
C MET A 1 12.23 19.68 35.78
N SER A 2 13.15 18.91 35.20
CA SER A 2 13.61 19.14 33.82
C SER A 2 12.57 18.56 32.86
N ARG A 3 11.90 19.43 32.10
CA ARG A 3 11.03 19.03 31.00
C ARG A 3 11.90 18.33 29.96
N GLY A 4 11.82 17.00 29.91
CA GLY A 4 12.43 16.21 28.86
C GLY A 4 11.87 16.68 27.51
N LYS A 5 12.70 17.37 26.72
CA LYS A 5 12.42 17.56 25.30
C LYS A 5 12.29 16.16 24.70
N LEU A 6 11.08 15.76 24.29
CA LEU A 6 10.95 14.71 23.29
C LEU A 6 11.80 15.16 22.11
N ARG A 7 12.89 14.45 21.88
CA ARG A 7 13.72 14.63 20.70
C ARG A 7 12.83 14.23 19.54
N MET A 8 12.21 15.21 18.89
CA MET A 8 11.53 15.03 17.60
C MET A 8 12.55 14.35 16.70
N VAL A 9 12.37 13.06 16.43
CA VAL A 9 13.13 12.37 15.39
C VAL A 9 12.80 13.14 14.13
N ALA A 10 13.80 13.75 13.50
CA ALA A 10 13.58 14.44 12.24
C ALA A 10 12.99 13.42 11.26
N ASP A 11 11.86 13.73 10.65
CA ASP A 11 11.25 12.89 9.63
C ASP A 11 12.25 12.74 8.49
N VAL A 12 12.83 11.55 8.37
CA VAL A 12 13.85 11.22 7.38
C VAL A 12 13.40 10.03 6.57
N CYS A 13 13.85 9.96 5.32
CA CYS A 13 13.62 8.81 4.48
C CYS A 13 14.21 7.55 5.12
N GLY A 14 13.37 6.53 5.27
CA GLY A 14 13.73 5.24 5.84
C GLY A 14 14.84 4.50 5.09
N ASP A 15 15.07 4.80 3.81
CA ASP A 15 16.05 4.07 2.99
C ASP A 15 17.37 4.82 2.78
N CYS A 16 17.35 6.14 2.57
CA CYS A 16 18.56 6.92 2.28
C CYS A 16 18.86 8.04 3.29
N GLY A 17 17.98 8.28 4.26
CA GLY A 17 18.15 9.33 5.27
C GLY A 17 17.96 10.76 4.76
N ALA A 18 17.41 10.96 3.56
CA ALA A 18 17.04 12.29 3.07
C ALA A 18 16.01 12.96 3.99
N SER A 19 16.13 14.26 4.21
CA SER A 19 15.16 15.05 4.98
C SER A 19 13.84 15.24 4.23
N GLU A 20 12.77 15.54 4.97
CA GLU A 20 11.45 15.93 4.43
C GLU A 20 10.87 14.89 3.45
N PRO A 21 10.69 13.63 3.87
CA PRO A 21 10.01 12.63 3.05
C PRO A 21 8.58 13.07 2.75
N GLN A 22 8.14 12.92 1.50
CA GLN A 22 6.80 13.30 1.04
C GLN A 22 5.86 12.09 0.86
N TRP A 23 6.38 10.88 1.00
CA TRP A 23 5.67 9.63 0.77
C TRP A 23 5.71 8.73 2.00
N GLY A 24 4.69 7.90 2.18
CA GLY A 24 4.62 6.87 3.21
C GLY A 24 4.40 5.50 2.59
N SER A 25 5.16 4.51 3.06
CA SER A 25 4.94 3.09 2.74
C SER A 25 4.09 2.45 3.83
N LEU A 26 2.83 2.15 3.50
CA LEU A 26 1.83 1.59 4.41
C LEU A 26 2.27 0.25 5.00
N SER A 27 2.68 -0.69 4.14
CA SER A 27 3.07 -2.05 4.55
C SER A 27 4.40 -2.12 5.30
N ARG A 28 5.22 -1.07 5.25
CA ARG A 28 6.53 -1.05 5.92
C ARG A 28 6.59 -0.12 7.11
N GLY A 29 5.62 0.79 7.26
CA GLY A 29 5.62 1.80 8.31
C GLY A 29 6.80 2.78 8.17
N LEU A 30 7.13 3.19 6.95
CA LEU A 30 8.28 4.05 6.65
C LEU A 30 7.88 5.29 5.87
N LEU A 31 8.58 6.40 6.12
CA LEU A 31 8.53 7.59 5.29
C LEU A 31 9.62 7.54 4.21
N LEU A 32 9.32 8.00 2.99
CA LEU A 32 10.15 7.90 1.80
C LEU A 32 10.28 9.26 1.10
N CYS A 33 11.48 9.55 0.58
CA CYS A 33 11.67 10.65 -0.37
C CYS A 33 11.20 10.24 -1.77
N ASP A 34 11.09 11.20 -2.70
CA ASP A 34 10.62 10.94 -4.06
C ASP A 34 11.47 9.90 -4.78
N GLU A 35 12.80 10.02 -4.70
CA GLU A 35 13.72 9.09 -5.35
C GLU A 35 13.52 7.65 -4.88
N CYS A 36 13.49 7.40 -3.57
CA CYS A 36 13.24 6.06 -3.04
C CYS A 36 11.82 5.58 -3.36
N CYS A 37 10.82 6.47 -3.31
CA CYS A 37 9.45 6.16 -3.68
C CYS A 37 9.34 5.67 -5.13
N SER A 38 10.11 6.26 -6.06
CA SER A 38 10.14 5.81 -7.46
C SER A 38 10.53 4.33 -7.61
N VAL A 39 11.48 3.86 -6.78
CA VAL A 39 11.87 2.44 -6.76
C VAL A 39 10.78 1.60 -6.12
N HIS A 40 10.19 2.04 -5.01
CA HIS A 40 9.10 1.34 -4.33
C HIS A 40 7.90 1.09 -5.26
N ARG A 41 7.53 2.08 -6.09
CA ARG A 41 6.48 1.93 -7.11
C ARG A 41 6.79 0.81 -8.11
N SER A 42 8.07 0.58 -8.43
CA SER A 42 8.50 -0.50 -9.33
C SER A 42 8.49 -1.89 -8.70
N LEU A 43 8.40 -2.01 -7.37
CA LEU A 43 8.35 -3.31 -6.67
C LEU A 43 6.95 -3.94 -6.68
N GLY A 44 5.92 -3.13 -6.88
CA GLY A 44 4.52 -3.54 -6.82
C GLY A 44 3.91 -3.53 -5.41
N PRO A 45 2.56 -3.53 -5.32
CA PRO A 45 1.82 -3.33 -4.07
C PRO A 45 2.05 -4.45 -3.05
N HIS A 46 2.30 -5.68 -3.50
CA HIS A 46 2.61 -6.83 -2.64
C HIS A 46 3.90 -6.65 -1.83
N VAL A 47 4.84 -5.81 -2.29
CA VAL A 47 6.07 -5.47 -1.55
C VAL A 47 5.89 -4.17 -0.76
N SER A 48 5.40 -3.12 -1.43
CA SER A 48 5.22 -1.81 -0.83
C SER A 48 4.06 -1.07 -1.45
N ARG A 49 3.07 -0.73 -0.62
CA ARG A 49 1.99 0.19 -0.97
C ARG A 49 2.37 1.60 -0.53
N VAL A 50 2.54 2.50 -1.50
CA VAL A 50 3.00 3.87 -1.27
C VAL A 50 1.88 4.87 -1.49
N ARG A 51 1.80 5.87 -0.61
CA ARG A 51 0.89 7.00 -0.74
C ARG A 51 1.61 8.30 -0.42
N HIS A 52 1.23 9.39 -1.09
CA HIS A 52 1.79 10.71 -0.80
C HIS A 52 1.19 11.26 0.50
N LEU A 53 1.99 11.83 1.39
CA LEU A 53 1.55 12.26 2.72
C LEU A 53 0.50 13.38 2.70
N HIS A 54 0.68 14.38 1.83
CA HIS A 54 -0.20 15.56 1.77
C HIS A 54 -1.20 15.60 0.61
N LYS A 55 -0.92 14.92 -0.52
CA LYS A 55 -1.71 15.00 -1.76
C LYS A 55 -2.65 13.80 -1.96
N ALA A 56 -2.48 12.72 -1.19
CA ALA A 56 -3.36 11.56 -1.25
C ALA A 56 -4.43 11.62 -0.14
N SER A 57 -5.53 10.90 -0.33
CA SER A 57 -6.52 10.69 0.71
C SER A 57 -6.04 9.63 1.72
N TRP A 58 -6.10 9.99 3.00
CA TRP A 58 -5.73 9.12 4.12
C TRP A 58 -6.88 9.00 5.10
N ALA A 59 -7.12 7.78 5.58
CA ALA A 59 -7.81 7.62 6.85
C ALA A 59 -6.91 8.17 7.97
N PRO A 60 -7.42 8.99 8.91
CA PRO A 60 -6.59 9.59 9.96
C PRO A 60 -5.80 8.57 10.78
N ALA A 61 -6.43 7.43 11.11
CA ALA A 61 -5.77 6.34 11.83
C ALA A 61 -4.64 5.69 11.02
N GLN A 62 -4.80 5.57 9.70
CA GLN A 62 -3.80 4.98 8.81
C GLN A 62 -2.54 5.87 8.70
N LEU A 63 -2.72 7.19 8.58
CA LEU A 63 -1.60 8.12 8.58
C LEU A 63 -0.89 8.14 9.95
N SER A 64 -1.67 8.17 11.04
CA SER A 64 -1.14 8.08 12.41
C SER A 64 -0.32 6.80 12.62
N MET A 65 -0.82 5.65 12.15
CA MET A 65 -0.11 4.38 12.19
C MET A 65 1.26 4.46 11.50
N VAL A 66 1.35 5.02 10.28
CA VAL A 66 2.62 5.13 9.55
C VAL A 66 3.61 6.02 10.31
N HIS A 67 3.19 7.17 10.83
CA HIS A 67 4.06 8.04 11.63
C HIS A 67 4.48 7.39 12.94
N SER A 68 3.57 6.72 13.64
CA SER A 68 3.88 5.99 14.88
C SER A 68 4.87 4.87 14.63
N LEU A 69 4.73 4.10 13.55
CA LEU A 69 5.69 3.07 13.18
C LEU A 69 7.07 3.67 12.84
N HIS A 70 7.08 4.75 12.06
CA HIS A 70 8.32 5.41 11.67
C HIS A 70 9.11 5.92 12.89
N THR A 71 8.42 6.65 13.77
CA THR A 71 9.01 7.25 14.99
C THR A 71 9.40 6.20 16.03
N SER A 72 8.66 5.08 16.10
CA SER A 72 8.99 3.94 16.98
C SER A 72 10.13 3.06 16.46
N GLY A 73 10.72 3.39 15.31
CA GLY A 73 11.87 2.66 14.81
C GLY A 73 11.54 1.39 14.02
N ALA A 74 10.38 1.32 13.34
CA ALA A 74 10.04 0.22 12.42
C ALA A 74 11.16 -0.10 11.41
N ASN A 75 11.97 0.91 11.06
CA ASN A 75 13.12 0.74 10.20
C ASN A 75 14.16 -0.28 10.73
N ALA A 76 14.27 -0.45 12.06
CA ALA A 76 15.16 -1.43 12.68
C ALA A 76 14.75 -2.89 12.38
N ILE A 77 13.47 -3.15 12.09
CA ILE A 77 12.99 -4.48 11.68
C ILE A 77 13.58 -4.83 10.31
N TRP A 78 13.55 -3.87 9.39
CA TRP A 78 14.00 -4.04 8.00
C TRP A 78 15.50 -3.89 7.81
N GLU A 79 16.22 -3.37 8.80
CA GLU A 79 17.67 -3.12 8.78
C GLU A 79 18.41 -3.83 9.92
N HIS A 80 17.79 -4.81 10.59
CA HIS A 80 18.33 -5.45 11.79
C HIS A 80 19.78 -5.92 11.64
N GLN A 81 20.12 -6.64 10.56
CA GLN A 81 21.48 -7.13 10.31
C GLN A 81 22.51 -6.02 10.04
N LEU A 82 22.07 -4.82 9.65
CA LEU A 82 22.95 -3.65 9.47
C LEU A 82 23.29 -2.99 10.80
N LEU A 83 22.44 -3.16 11.81
CA LEU A 83 22.64 -2.66 13.17
C LEU A 83 23.49 -3.60 14.03
N GLU A 84 23.55 -4.88 13.68
CA GLU A 84 24.31 -5.92 14.37
C GLU A 84 25.84 -5.76 14.14
N PRO A 85 26.64 -5.54 15.19
CA PRO A 85 28.09 -5.41 15.07
C PRO A 85 28.71 -6.73 14.58
N GLY A 86 29.49 -6.68 13.50
CA GLY A 86 30.22 -7.84 12.94
C GLY A 86 29.55 -8.56 11.77
N LYS A 87 28.25 -8.32 11.49
CA LYS A 87 27.55 -8.88 10.29
C LYS A 87 27.40 -7.88 9.14
N ALA A 88 27.73 -6.61 9.36
CA ALA A 88 27.67 -5.54 8.35
C ALA A 88 28.78 -5.60 7.27
N ALA A 89 29.34 -6.79 6.98
CA ALA A 89 30.47 -6.95 6.07
C ALA A 89 30.15 -6.42 4.66
N GLY A 90 30.60 -5.19 4.37
CA GLY A 90 30.51 -4.54 3.06
C GLY A 90 29.14 -3.96 2.68
N ARG A 91 28.11 -4.07 3.53
CA ARG A 91 26.76 -3.58 3.22
C ARG A 91 26.47 -2.30 3.97
N ARG A 92 26.44 -1.17 3.26
CA ARG A 92 26.18 0.16 3.83
C ARG A 92 24.83 0.68 3.33
N LYS A 93 24.09 1.33 4.23
CA LYS A 93 22.90 2.11 3.88
C LYS A 93 23.28 3.30 2.98
N PRO A 94 22.59 3.53 1.86
CA PRO A 94 22.87 4.65 0.97
C PRO A 94 22.63 6.00 1.67
N SER A 95 23.33 7.02 1.19
CA SER A 95 23.14 8.41 1.59
C SER A 95 22.12 9.13 0.70
N ALA A 96 21.62 10.27 1.16
CA ALA A 96 20.70 11.09 0.39
C ALA A 96 21.28 11.56 -0.96
N ARG A 97 22.61 11.69 -1.07
CA ARG A 97 23.30 12.17 -2.29
C ARG A 97 23.67 11.05 -3.26
N ASP A 98 23.51 9.79 -2.86
CA ASP A 98 23.90 8.67 -3.71
C ASP A 98 22.97 8.58 -4.94
N SER A 99 23.51 8.07 -6.04
CA SER A 99 22.75 7.88 -7.29
C SER A 99 21.57 6.93 -7.09
N LEU A 100 20.41 7.29 -7.66
CA LEU A 100 19.22 6.44 -7.65
C LEU A 100 19.50 5.03 -8.18
N HIS A 101 20.12 4.96 -9.36
CA HIS A 101 20.58 3.73 -9.97
C HIS A 101 22.12 3.70 -10.05
N PRO A 102 22.77 2.57 -9.71
CA PRO A 102 22.20 1.35 -9.13
C PRO A 102 22.01 1.42 -7.60
N VAL A 103 22.75 2.30 -6.92
CA VAL A 103 22.98 2.26 -5.46
C VAL A 103 21.71 2.23 -4.61
N LYS A 104 20.83 3.24 -4.72
CA LYS A 104 19.58 3.26 -3.93
C LYS A 104 18.64 2.14 -4.36
N SER A 105 18.52 1.89 -5.66
CA SER A 105 17.61 0.89 -6.21
C SER A 105 17.92 -0.54 -5.78
N GLU A 106 19.19 -0.94 -5.78
CA GLU A 106 19.63 -2.26 -5.34
C GLU A 106 19.47 -2.43 -3.83
N PHE A 107 19.79 -1.39 -3.05
CA PHE A 107 19.56 -1.40 -1.61
C PHE A 107 18.09 -1.57 -1.25
N ILE A 108 17.19 -0.81 -1.90
CA ILE A 108 15.74 -0.88 -1.68
C ILE A 108 15.21 -2.27 -2.02
N ARG A 109 15.62 -2.87 -3.15
CA ARG A 109 15.26 -4.24 -3.52
C ARG A 109 15.80 -5.25 -2.49
N ALA A 110 17.06 -5.13 -2.09
CA ALA A 110 17.65 -6.00 -1.07
C ALA A 110 16.90 -5.91 0.27
N LYS A 111 16.50 -4.70 0.68
CA LYS A 111 15.81 -4.43 1.93
C LYS A 111 14.38 -4.96 1.95
N HIS A 112 13.58 -4.62 0.93
CA HIS A 112 12.12 -4.83 0.98
C HIS A 112 11.65 -6.04 0.16
N GLN A 113 12.29 -6.33 -0.98
CA GLN A 113 11.93 -7.45 -1.84
C GLN A 113 12.62 -8.74 -1.39
N ASN A 114 13.93 -8.68 -1.14
CA ASN A 114 14.70 -9.87 -0.73
C ASN A 114 14.71 -10.09 0.78
N LEU A 115 14.23 -9.12 1.57
CA LEU A 115 14.25 -9.13 3.04
C LEU A 115 15.64 -9.51 3.58
N ALA A 116 16.69 -8.96 2.97
CA ALA A 116 18.08 -9.39 3.17
C ALA A 116 18.63 -9.04 4.55
N PHE A 117 18.09 -8.00 5.20
CA PHE A 117 18.59 -7.48 6.48
C PHE A 117 17.65 -7.74 7.65
N VAL A 118 16.52 -8.41 7.43
CA VAL A 118 15.58 -8.77 8.50
C VAL A 118 16.22 -9.83 9.40
N HIS A 119 15.91 -9.78 10.69
CA HIS A 119 16.27 -10.87 11.60
C HIS A 119 15.56 -12.16 11.16
N ARG A 120 16.33 -13.13 10.66
CA ARG A 120 15.85 -14.50 10.47
C ARG A 120 16.49 -15.33 11.56
N VAL A 121 15.66 -15.93 12.42
CA VAL A 121 16.15 -16.82 13.46
C VAL A 121 16.73 -18.05 12.75
N ALA A 122 18.06 -18.09 12.62
CA ALA A 122 18.77 -19.17 11.94
C ALA A 122 19.16 -20.22 12.99
N LYS A 123 18.38 -21.31 13.06
CA LYS A 123 18.67 -22.63 13.68
C LYS A 123 19.52 -22.70 14.98
N GLU A 124 18.86 -23.04 16.08
CA GLU A 124 19.04 -24.26 16.93
C GLU A 124 18.35 -23.98 18.28
N GLY A 125 17.26 -24.70 18.56
CA GLY A 125 16.29 -24.39 19.63
C GLY A 125 14.95 -23.95 19.04
N GLU A 126 13.85 -24.52 19.55
CA GLU A 126 12.46 -24.42 19.07
C GLU A 126 12.14 -23.08 18.38
N GLN A 127 12.05 -23.10 17.04
CA GLN A 127 11.52 -21.97 16.30
C GLN A 127 10.06 -21.80 16.68
N PRO A 128 9.60 -20.60 17.06
CA PRO A 128 8.18 -20.37 17.29
C PRO A 128 7.45 -20.71 16.01
N THR A 129 6.46 -21.59 16.11
CA THR A 129 5.66 -21.96 14.94
C THR A 129 4.91 -20.73 14.43
N GLN A 130 4.45 -20.76 13.18
CA GLN A 130 3.58 -19.71 12.66
C GLN A 130 2.34 -19.50 13.54
N GLU A 131 1.84 -20.56 14.16
CA GLU A 131 0.75 -20.51 15.12
C GLU A 131 1.16 -19.77 16.41
N ASP A 132 2.34 -20.04 16.96
CA ASP A 132 2.85 -19.34 18.14
C ASP A 132 3.05 -17.84 17.88
N LEU A 133 3.60 -17.48 16.72
CA LEU A 133 3.70 -16.08 16.29
C LEU A 133 2.32 -15.41 16.18
N SER A 134 1.33 -16.14 15.69
CA SER A 134 -0.04 -15.65 15.55
C SER A 134 -0.73 -15.48 16.91
N LYS A 135 -0.48 -16.39 17.87
CA LYS A 135 -0.92 -16.26 19.27
C LYS A 135 -0.24 -15.06 19.97
N GLN A 136 1.05 -14.86 19.73
CA GLN A 136 1.77 -13.68 20.22
C GLN A 136 1.20 -12.39 19.63
N LEU A 137 0.87 -12.38 18.33
CA LEU A 137 0.25 -11.24 17.66
C LEU A 137 -1.11 -10.93 18.30
N HIS A 138 -1.96 -11.94 18.50
CA HIS A 138 -3.26 -11.83 19.18
C HIS A 138 -3.15 -11.19 20.57
N ALA A 139 -2.10 -11.51 21.34
CA ALA A 139 -1.87 -10.90 22.64
C ALA A 139 -1.33 -9.46 22.54
N SER A 140 -0.42 -9.19 21.59
CA SER A 140 0.30 -7.91 21.46
C SER A 140 -0.61 -6.72 21.12
N VAL A 141 -1.63 -6.96 20.29
CA VAL A 141 -2.49 -5.92 19.69
C VAL A 141 -3.45 -5.26 20.69
N ARG A 142 -3.50 -5.73 21.93
CA ARG A 142 -4.19 -5.07 23.04
C ARG A 142 -3.48 -3.78 23.48
N THR A 143 -2.20 -3.64 23.14
CA THR A 143 -1.36 -2.49 23.46
C THR A 143 -1.05 -1.66 22.21
N ALA A 144 -0.70 -0.40 22.40
CA ALA A 144 -0.34 0.51 21.30
C ALA A 144 1.07 0.24 20.69
N ASN A 145 1.76 -0.85 21.09
CA ASN A 145 3.09 -1.17 20.58
C ASN A 145 3.03 -1.77 19.17
N LEU A 146 2.96 -0.88 18.17
CA LEU A 146 2.90 -1.26 16.76
C LEU A 146 4.18 -1.94 16.28
N GLU A 147 5.34 -1.61 16.83
CA GLU A 147 6.63 -2.20 16.43
C GLU A 147 6.63 -3.72 16.68
N THR A 148 6.12 -4.15 17.83
CA THR A 148 6.04 -5.58 18.18
C THR A 148 5.12 -6.31 17.23
N SER A 149 3.93 -5.76 16.97
CA SER A 149 2.96 -6.36 16.05
C SER A 149 3.49 -6.40 14.61
N LEU A 150 4.15 -5.34 14.13
CA LEU A 150 4.80 -5.29 12.82
C LEU A 150 5.93 -6.32 12.70
N ARG A 151 6.72 -6.51 13.76
CA ARG A 151 7.80 -7.51 13.79
C ARG A 151 7.25 -8.93 13.68
N LEU A 152 6.18 -9.26 14.42
CA LEU A 152 5.53 -10.56 14.36
C LEU A 152 4.95 -10.83 12.96
N LEU A 153 4.31 -9.82 12.35
CA LEU A 153 3.82 -9.90 10.98
C LEU A 153 4.97 -10.11 9.98
N ALA A 154 6.09 -9.40 10.13
CA ALA A 154 7.28 -9.58 9.31
C ALA A 154 7.94 -10.97 9.45
N GLN A 155 7.75 -11.65 10.59
CA GLN A 155 8.20 -13.02 10.85
C GLN A 155 7.22 -14.10 10.34
N GLY A 156 6.04 -13.71 9.86
CA GLY A 156 5.07 -14.62 9.26
C GLY A 156 3.82 -14.91 10.10
N ALA A 157 3.58 -14.17 11.19
CA ALA A 157 2.32 -14.24 11.92
C ALA A 157 1.13 -13.99 10.97
N LEU A 158 0.06 -14.78 11.13
CA LEU A 158 -1.14 -14.66 10.31
C LEU A 158 -2.12 -13.67 10.94
N PRO A 159 -2.46 -12.55 10.27
CA PRO A 159 -3.35 -11.54 10.84
C PRO A 159 -4.79 -12.03 11.04
N SER A 160 -5.26 -12.93 10.17
CA SER A 160 -6.60 -13.56 10.23
C SER A 160 -6.62 -14.88 11.01
N HIS A 161 -5.57 -15.21 11.78
CA HIS A 161 -5.56 -16.42 12.59
C HIS A 161 -6.65 -16.36 13.68
N LEU A 162 -7.49 -17.40 13.74
CA LEU A 162 -8.48 -17.57 14.80
C LEU A 162 -7.83 -18.30 15.98
N HIS A 163 -7.71 -17.63 17.11
CA HIS A 163 -7.08 -18.23 18.29
C HIS A 163 -7.95 -19.39 18.81
N PRO A 164 -7.43 -20.63 18.93
CA PRO A 164 -8.24 -21.80 19.27
C PRO A 164 -8.93 -21.68 20.64
N ASP A 165 -8.21 -21.25 21.67
CA ASP A 165 -8.77 -21.14 23.04
C ASP A 165 -9.62 -19.89 23.29
N LYS A 166 -9.40 -18.82 22.50
CA LYS A 166 -10.09 -17.53 22.68
C LYS A 166 -11.18 -17.28 21.65
N GLY A 167 -11.27 -18.12 20.63
CA GLY A 167 -12.27 -18.07 19.57
C GLY A 167 -12.31 -16.76 18.79
N SER A 168 -11.24 -15.96 18.78
CA SER A 168 -11.22 -14.61 18.19
C SER A 168 -9.91 -14.35 17.44
N THR A 169 -9.95 -13.44 16.46
CA THR A 169 -8.75 -13.01 15.72
C THR A 169 -8.07 -11.82 16.41
N ALA A 170 -6.85 -11.50 15.99
CA ALA A 170 -6.15 -10.31 16.47
C ALA A 170 -6.96 -9.01 16.20
N LEU A 171 -7.68 -8.96 15.08
CA LEU A 171 -8.50 -7.80 14.71
C LEU A 171 -9.66 -7.57 15.70
N HIS A 172 -10.30 -8.64 16.20
CA HIS A 172 -11.31 -8.54 17.26
C HIS A 172 -10.75 -7.94 18.54
N VAL A 173 -9.55 -8.38 18.96
CA VAL A 173 -8.90 -7.88 20.19
C VAL A 173 -8.53 -6.41 20.04
N ALA A 174 -7.95 -6.02 18.90
CA ALA A 174 -7.59 -4.64 18.61
C ALA A 174 -8.84 -3.73 18.60
N ALA A 175 -9.92 -4.17 17.95
CA ALA A 175 -11.19 -3.47 17.87
C ALA A 175 -11.83 -3.26 19.26
N ARG A 176 -11.94 -4.33 20.05
CA ARG A 176 -12.47 -4.28 21.43
C ARG A 176 -11.62 -3.42 22.36
N SER A 177 -10.33 -3.28 22.09
CA SER A 177 -9.39 -2.49 22.90
C SER A 177 -9.24 -1.04 22.40
N GLY A 178 -9.99 -0.63 21.37
CA GLY A 178 -9.93 0.71 20.79
C GLY A 178 -8.60 1.05 20.12
N GLN A 179 -7.81 0.06 19.73
CA GLN A 179 -6.46 0.26 19.18
C GLN A 179 -6.51 0.56 17.68
N ALA A 180 -6.91 1.78 17.31
CA ALA A 180 -7.12 2.18 15.91
C ALA A 180 -5.90 1.93 15.01
N CYS A 181 -4.68 2.29 15.44
CA CYS A 181 -3.47 2.02 14.65
C CYS A 181 -3.15 0.53 14.52
N GLN A 182 -3.50 -0.30 15.51
CA GLN A 182 -3.33 -1.76 15.42
C GLN A 182 -4.34 -2.35 14.43
N VAL A 183 -5.58 -1.85 14.42
CA VAL A 183 -6.60 -2.22 13.43
C VAL A 183 -6.10 -1.92 12.02
N GLU A 184 -5.62 -0.69 11.75
CA GLU A 184 -5.07 -0.33 10.44
C GLU A 184 -3.88 -1.21 10.03
N LEU A 185 -2.97 -1.51 10.97
CA LEU A 185 -1.82 -2.36 10.70
C LEU A 185 -2.26 -3.77 10.28
N LEU A 186 -3.20 -4.36 11.03
CA LEU A 186 -3.74 -5.68 10.72
C LEU A 186 -4.47 -5.71 9.38
N LEU A 187 -5.30 -4.71 9.08
CA LEU A 187 -5.98 -4.56 7.79
C LEU A 187 -4.97 -4.41 6.65
N VAL A 188 -3.90 -3.64 6.85
CA VAL A 188 -2.83 -3.48 5.86
C VAL A 188 -2.13 -4.81 5.56
N TYR A 189 -2.10 -5.74 6.50
CA TYR A 189 -1.55 -7.08 6.32
C TYR A 189 -2.59 -8.13 5.90
N GLY A 190 -3.83 -7.73 5.62
CA GLY A 190 -4.88 -8.61 5.10
C GLY A 190 -5.71 -9.31 6.18
N ALA A 191 -5.82 -8.72 7.38
CA ALA A 191 -6.84 -9.16 8.34
C ALA A 191 -8.23 -9.01 7.73
N ASP A 192 -9.08 -10.03 7.92
CA ASP A 192 -10.46 -10.01 7.44
C ASP A 192 -11.38 -9.25 8.43
N PRO A 193 -11.94 -8.08 8.06
CA PRO A 193 -12.86 -7.31 8.90
C PRO A 193 -14.26 -7.92 9.02
N THR A 194 -14.58 -8.97 8.26
CA THR A 194 -15.88 -9.67 8.28
C THR A 194 -15.84 -11.00 9.05
N ALA A 195 -14.64 -11.43 9.46
CA ALA A 195 -14.46 -12.68 10.21
C ALA A 195 -15.30 -12.66 11.49
N LYS A 196 -15.97 -13.78 11.78
CA LYS A 196 -16.77 -13.93 13.01
C LYS A 196 -15.98 -14.65 14.08
N ASP A 197 -16.05 -14.16 15.31
CA ASP A 197 -15.55 -14.86 16.49
C ASP A 197 -16.48 -16.01 16.93
N SER A 198 -16.12 -16.71 18.00
CA SER A 198 -16.91 -17.81 18.57
C SER A 198 -18.28 -17.38 19.12
N GLN A 199 -18.51 -16.09 19.32
CA GLN A 199 -19.81 -15.52 19.71
C GLN A 199 -20.62 -15.05 18.49
N GLY A 200 -20.08 -15.20 17.28
CA GLY A 200 -20.69 -14.74 16.04
C GLY A 200 -20.52 -13.24 15.79
N MET A 201 -19.71 -12.55 16.59
CA MET A 201 -19.47 -11.11 16.50
C MET A 201 -18.37 -10.83 15.47
N THR A 202 -18.51 -9.76 14.70
CA THR A 202 -17.43 -9.24 13.85
C THR A 202 -16.52 -8.30 14.66
N PRO A 203 -15.33 -7.92 14.15
CA PRO A 203 -14.52 -6.88 14.77
C PRO A 203 -15.27 -5.55 14.93
N ALA A 204 -16.10 -5.18 13.96
CA ALA A 204 -16.93 -3.97 14.03
C ALA A 204 -17.93 -4.05 15.19
N ASP A 205 -18.59 -5.20 15.36
CA ASP A 205 -19.50 -5.42 16.49
C ASP A 205 -18.77 -5.35 17.84
N CYS A 206 -17.53 -5.85 17.90
CA CYS A 206 -16.70 -5.76 19.11
C CYS A 206 -16.28 -4.33 19.44
N ALA A 207 -15.98 -3.50 18.42
CA ALA A 207 -15.70 -2.08 18.61
C ALA A 207 -16.94 -1.35 19.14
N ARG A 208 -18.12 -1.63 18.55
CA ARG A 208 -19.40 -1.06 18.99
C ARG A 208 -19.72 -1.40 20.44
N ASP A 209 -19.63 -2.68 20.80
CA ASP A 209 -19.93 -3.17 22.15
C ASP A 209 -18.99 -2.54 23.21
N ALA A 210 -17.74 -2.27 22.84
CA ALA A 210 -16.78 -1.55 23.66
C ALA A 210 -16.93 0.00 23.64
N GLY A 211 -17.86 0.54 22.85
CA GLY A 211 -18.12 1.98 22.75
C GLY A 211 -17.18 2.75 21.81
N HIS A 212 -16.43 2.06 20.96
CA HIS A 212 -15.49 2.65 19.99
C HIS A 212 -16.15 2.90 18.63
N LEU A 213 -17.13 3.80 18.58
CA LEU A 213 -17.97 4.05 17.39
C LEU A 213 -17.18 4.51 16.16
N ASP A 214 -16.18 5.36 16.33
CA ASP A 214 -15.31 5.79 15.22
C ASP A 214 -14.54 4.60 14.61
N LEU A 215 -14.18 3.63 15.45
CA LEU A 215 -13.48 2.43 15.01
C LEU A 215 -14.43 1.41 14.37
N GLU A 216 -15.67 1.31 14.86
CA GLU A 216 -16.74 0.56 14.19
C GLU A 216 -16.95 1.09 12.76
N ALA A 217 -17.15 2.41 12.62
CA ALA A 217 -17.32 3.07 11.33
C ALA A 217 -16.16 2.76 10.38
N ARG A 218 -14.92 2.92 10.86
CA ARG A 218 -13.73 2.62 10.07
C ARG A 218 -13.61 1.15 9.68
N LEU A 219 -13.99 0.22 10.57
CA LEU A 219 -14.01 -1.21 10.25
C LEU A 219 -15.06 -1.54 9.19
N ILE A 220 -16.23 -0.90 9.23
CA ILE A 220 -17.26 -1.05 8.19
C ILE A 220 -16.74 -0.51 6.85
N GLU A 221 -16.17 0.69 6.81
CA GLU A 221 -15.52 1.23 5.61
C GLU A 221 -14.45 0.27 5.06
N SER A 222 -13.68 -0.38 5.93
CA SER A 222 -12.64 -1.33 5.49
C SER A 222 -13.20 -2.59 4.82
N GLN A 223 -14.45 -2.98 5.11
CA GLN A 223 -15.13 -4.10 4.44
C GLN A 223 -15.45 -3.76 2.97
N TYR A 224 -15.70 -2.49 2.68
CA TYR A 224 -16.11 -2.01 1.36
C TYR A 224 -15.01 -1.25 0.63
N GLU A 225 -13.79 -1.18 1.19
CA GLU A 225 -12.68 -0.37 0.66
C GLU A 225 -12.43 -0.59 -0.85
N VAL A 226 -12.55 -1.84 -1.32
CA VAL A 226 -12.41 -2.17 -2.75
C VAL A 226 -13.50 -1.53 -3.59
N THR A 227 -14.77 -1.74 -3.22
CA THR A 227 -15.92 -1.22 -3.98
C THR A 227 -16.05 0.29 -3.88
N ASP A 228 -15.74 0.87 -2.72
CA ASP A 228 -15.80 2.31 -2.48
C ASP A 228 -14.78 3.03 -3.33
N ARG A 229 -13.55 2.51 -3.39
CA ARG A 229 -12.50 3.10 -4.22
C ARG A 229 -12.84 3.04 -5.71
N LEU A 230 -13.42 1.93 -6.19
CA LEU A 230 -13.88 1.84 -7.58
C LEU A 230 -15.02 2.84 -7.86
N ALA A 231 -15.99 2.95 -6.95
CA ALA A 231 -17.09 3.91 -7.09
C ALA A 231 -16.60 5.36 -7.04
N HIS A 232 -15.66 5.68 -6.14
CA HIS A 232 -15.04 6.99 -6.02
C HIS A 232 -14.25 7.35 -7.28
N HIS A 233 -13.46 6.43 -7.81
CA HIS A 233 -12.69 6.66 -9.03
C HIS A 233 -13.57 7.00 -10.24
N LEU A 234 -14.73 6.36 -10.35
CA LEU A 234 -15.65 6.54 -11.49
C LEU A 234 -16.62 7.71 -11.30
N SER A 235 -17.07 7.98 -10.07
CA SER A 235 -18.16 8.94 -9.81
C SER A 235 -17.79 10.10 -8.88
N GLY A 236 -16.61 10.07 -8.25
CA GLY A 236 -16.18 11.05 -7.25
C GLY A 236 -16.95 11.00 -5.92
N ARG A 237 -17.82 9.99 -5.73
CA ARG A 237 -18.68 9.85 -4.54
C ARG A 237 -18.34 8.59 -3.76
N ASN A 238 -18.48 8.68 -2.43
CA ASN A 238 -18.33 7.56 -1.51
C ASN A 238 -19.71 7.13 -0.98
N PRO A 239 -19.97 5.83 -0.77
CA PRO A 239 -21.19 5.37 -0.14
C PRO A 239 -21.34 5.85 1.31
N GLU A 240 -22.56 6.06 1.76
CA GLU A 240 -22.88 6.42 3.14
C GLU A 240 -23.20 5.16 3.96
N HIS A 241 -22.16 4.45 4.41
CA HIS A 241 -22.31 3.17 5.11
C HIS A 241 -23.15 3.28 6.40
N HIS A 242 -23.13 4.42 7.08
CA HIS A 242 -23.92 4.64 8.29
C HIS A 242 -25.44 4.62 8.04
N LEU A 243 -25.87 4.93 6.81
CA LEU A 243 -27.28 4.88 6.40
C LEU A 243 -27.66 3.51 5.80
N GLY A 244 -26.77 2.53 5.86
CA GLY A 244 -26.95 1.22 5.22
C GLY A 244 -26.73 1.23 3.70
N GLN A 245 -26.25 2.34 3.14
CA GLN A 245 -25.89 2.41 1.73
C GLN A 245 -24.42 2.01 1.54
N HIS A 246 -24.20 0.74 1.20
CA HIS A 246 -22.84 0.21 1.04
C HIS A 246 -22.32 0.22 -0.41
N PHE A 247 -23.20 0.42 -1.39
CA PHE A 247 -22.81 0.37 -2.80
C PHE A 247 -23.34 1.57 -3.56
N ILE A 248 -22.48 2.13 -4.43
CA ILE A 248 -22.85 3.10 -5.45
C ILE A 248 -22.53 2.45 -6.81
N LEU A 249 -23.55 2.31 -7.66
CA LEU A 249 -23.37 1.90 -9.04
C LEU A 249 -23.30 3.16 -9.90
N PRO A 250 -22.14 3.46 -10.53
CA PRO A 250 -22.02 4.60 -11.43
C PRO A 250 -22.99 4.48 -12.61
N GLU A 251 -23.57 5.60 -13.03
CA GLU A 251 -24.33 5.65 -14.26
C GLU A 251 -23.36 5.44 -15.44
N MET A 252 -23.76 4.59 -16.39
CA MET A 252 -22.97 4.38 -17.60
C MET A 252 -23.08 5.62 -18.47
N ALA A 253 -21.96 6.28 -18.77
CA ALA A 253 -21.94 7.37 -19.75
C ALA A 253 -22.44 6.84 -21.10
N ASP A 254 -23.56 7.38 -21.57
CA ASP A 254 -24.22 7.20 -22.88
C ASP A 254 -23.89 5.88 -23.60
N CYS A 255 -24.40 4.78 -23.05
CA CYS A 255 -24.41 3.49 -23.71
C CYS A 255 -25.77 3.33 -24.43
N LEU A 256 -25.84 3.91 -25.64
CA LEU A 256 -26.78 3.46 -26.68
C LEU A 256 -26.50 1.96 -26.90
N ASP A 257 -27.33 1.12 -26.30
CA ASP A 257 -27.20 -0.34 -26.21
C ASP A 257 -25.89 -0.84 -25.58
N LEU A 258 -26.00 -1.63 -24.51
CA LEU A 258 -24.90 -2.49 -24.07
C LEU A 258 -24.48 -3.29 -25.29
N SER A 259 -23.32 -2.96 -25.86
CA SER A 259 -22.81 -3.64 -27.05
C SER A 259 -22.88 -5.16 -26.81
N ALA A 260 -23.13 -5.95 -27.85
CA ALA A 260 -23.21 -7.41 -27.70
C ALA A 260 -21.99 -7.97 -26.94
N HIS A 261 -20.82 -7.38 -27.16
CA HIS A 261 -19.58 -7.66 -26.44
C HIS A 261 -19.67 -7.35 -24.93
N ALA A 262 -20.24 -6.22 -24.52
CA ALA A 262 -20.41 -5.86 -23.11
C ALA A 262 -21.35 -6.85 -22.38
N ARG A 263 -22.43 -7.31 -23.04
CA ARG A 263 -23.32 -8.32 -22.47
C ARG A 263 -22.60 -9.67 -22.27
N VAL A 264 -21.84 -10.11 -23.27
CA VAL A 264 -21.03 -11.34 -23.17
C VAL A 264 -19.96 -11.23 -22.09
N ALA A 265 -19.27 -10.08 -22.00
CA ALA A 265 -18.27 -9.84 -20.95
C ALA A 265 -18.89 -9.90 -19.55
N LYS A 266 -20.05 -9.25 -19.35
CA LYS A 266 -20.81 -9.32 -18.10
C LYS A 266 -21.19 -10.75 -17.73
N GLN A 267 -21.69 -11.54 -18.69
CA GLN A 267 -22.06 -12.93 -18.44
C GLN A 267 -20.84 -13.78 -18.05
N LYS A 268 -19.69 -13.56 -18.70
CA LYS A 268 -18.43 -14.22 -18.32
C LYS A 268 -18.01 -13.86 -16.89
N LEU A 269 -18.08 -12.58 -16.53
CA LEU A 269 -17.77 -12.13 -15.16
C LEU A 269 -18.70 -12.77 -14.12
N GLN A 270 -20.00 -12.86 -14.41
CA GLN A 270 -20.99 -13.50 -13.54
C GLN A 270 -20.80 -15.02 -13.41
N SER A 271 -20.17 -15.66 -14.39
CA SER A 271 -19.88 -17.10 -14.37
C SER A 271 -18.61 -17.46 -13.59
N LEU A 272 -17.83 -16.47 -13.15
CA LEU A 272 -16.60 -16.73 -12.40
C LEU A 272 -16.92 -17.27 -11.00
N PRO A 273 -16.15 -18.26 -10.51
CA PRO A 273 -16.14 -18.62 -9.10
C PRO A 273 -15.77 -17.41 -8.22
N GLU A 274 -16.36 -17.34 -7.02
CA GLU A 274 -16.14 -16.24 -6.07
C GLU A 274 -14.66 -15.94 -5.83
N ARG A 275 -13.82 -16.98 -5.65
CA ARG A 275 -12.37 -16.82 -5.47
C ARG A 275 -11.72 -16.04 -6.62
N LEU A 276 -12.04 -16.39 -7.88
CA LEU A 276 -11.47 -15.72 -9.04
C LEU A 276 -12.04 -14.31 -9.22
N PHE A 277 -13.31 -14.11 -8.84
CA PHE A 277 -13.92 -12.79 -8.85
C PHE A 277 -13.24 -11.83 -7.86
N VAL A 278 -12.95 -12.29 -6.64
CA VAL A 278 -12.21 -11.50 -5.63
C VAL A 278 -10.79 -11.20 -6.09
N GLU A 279 -10.09 -12.16 -6.72
CA GLU A 279 -8.77 -11.94 -7.29
C GLU A 279 -8.80 -10.86 -8.39
N LEU A 280 -9.76 -10.94 -9.30
CA LEU A 280 -9.97 -9.92 -10.34
C LEU A 280 -10.31 -8.55 -9.74
N ALA A 281 -11.16 -8.50 -8.71
CA ALA A 281 -11.51 -7.24 -8.04
C ALA A 281 -10.28 -6.59 -7.37
N ARG A 282 -9.38 -7.40 -6.80
CA ARG A 282 -8.10 -6.92 -6.25
C ARG A 282 -7.18 -6.38 -7.35
N ASP A 283 -7.11 -7.06 -8.50
CA ASP A 283 -6.30 -6.58 -9.63
C ASP A 283 -6.81 -5.22 -10.14
N LEU A 284 -8.14 -5.04 -10.20
CA LEU A 284 -8.76 -3.76 -10.54
C LEU A 284 -8.46 -2.68 -9.49
N TYR A 285 -8.53 -3.02 -8.20
CA TYR A 285 -8.18 -2.11 -7.11
C TYR A 285 -6.72 -1.63 -7.23
N ASP A 286 -5.79 -2.56 -7.46
CA ASP A 286 -4.36 -2.25 -7.60
C ASP A 286 -4.11 -1.36 -8.82
N GLU A 287 -4.82 -1.58 -9.94
CA GLU A 287 -4.71 -0.72 -11.12
C GLU A 287 -5.27 0.70 -10.87
N VAL A 288 -6.38 0.83 -10.14
CA VAL A 288 -6.92 2.15 -9.76
C VAL A 288 -5.95 2.87 -8.83
N ASP A 289 -5.44 2.21 -7.79
CA ASP A 289 -4.44 2.78 -6.88
C ASP A 289 -3.18 3.22 -7.64
N ARG A 290 -2.72 2.40 -8.61
CA ARG A 290 -1.59 2.74 -9.48
C ARG A 290 -1.84 4.02 -10.28
N ARG A 291 -3.02 4.16 -10.90
CA ARG A 291 -3.40 5.34 -11.70
C ARG A 291 -3.50 6.60 -10.84
N GLU A 292 -4.13 6.50 -9.68
CA GLU A 292 -4.22 7.61 -8.72
C GLU A 292 -2.84 8.04 -8.24
N CYS A 293 -2.00 7.08 -7.87
CA CYS A 293 -0.63 7.32 -7.43
C CYS A 293 0.22 7.95 -8.55
N GLU A 294 0.03 7.54 -9.81
CA GLU A 294 0.68 8.13 -10.97
C GLU A 294 0.24 9.58 -11.22
N ALA A 295 -1.05 9.89 -11.11
CA ALA A 295 -1.55 11.25 -11.22
C ALA A 295 -0.94 12.17 -10.13
N VAL A 296 -0.87 11.69 -8.89
CA VAL A 296 -0.23 12.41 -7.78
C VAL A 296 1.27 12.60 -8.04
N TRP A 297 1.95 11.58 -8.54
CA TRP A 297 3.38 11.64 -8.87
C TRP A 297 3.69 12.68 -9.95
N LEU A 298 2.90 12.72 -11.03
CA LEU A 298 3.05 13.72 -12.09
C LEU A 298 2.76 15.12 -11.55
N GLY A 299 1.68 15.30 -10.79
CA GLY A 299 1.33 16.59 -10.18
C GLY A 299 2.39 17.09 -9.19
N ALA A 300 3.01 16.21 -8.40
CA ALA A 300 4.08 16.59 -7.47
C ALA A 300 5.39 17.00 -8.15
N ASN A 301 5.72 16.41 -9.30
CA ASN A 301 6.94 16.75 -10.03
C ASN A 301 6.79 17.94 -10.98
N LEU A 302 5.57 18.22 -11.47
CA LEU A 302 5.29 19.44 -12.26
C LEU A 302 5.53 20.72 -11.44
N ASP A 303 5.16 20.72 -10.15
CA ASP A 303 5.45 21.84 -9.23
C ASP A 303 6.96 22.13 -9.10
N ARG A 304 7.82 21.13 -9.34
CA ARG A 304 9.29 21.29 -9.32
C ARG A 304 9.91 21.70 -10.65
N GLN A 305 9.22 21.49 -11.78
CA GLN A 305 9.67 21.89 -13.12
C GLN A 305 9.13 23.26 -13.55
N ALA A 306 8.35 23.95 -12.71
CA ALA A 306 7.90 25.31 -12.94
C ALA A 306 9.03 26.35 -12.71
N VAL A 307 10.11 26.24 -13.47
CA VAL A 307 10.95 27.39 -13.86
C VAL A 307 10.61 27.63 -15.34
N PRO A 308 10.07 28.81 -15.72
CA PRO A 308 9.38 28.96 -16.99
C PRO A 308 10.37 28.87 -18.15
N PHE A 309 10.30 27.78 -18.90
CA PHE A 309 10.91 27.68 -20.22
C PHE A 309 10.02 28.49 -21.17
N PHE A 310 10.49 29.66 -21.60
CA PHE A 310 9.81 30.48 -22.61
C PHE A 310 9.57 29.64 -23.87
N ALA A 311 8.29 29.39 -24.17
CA ALA A 311 7.88 28.84 -25.44
C ALA A 311 8.29 29.82 -26.55
N ARG A 312 9.17 29.39 -27.46
CA ARG A 312 9.49 30.14 -28.68
C ARG A 312 8.20 30.37 -29.46
N GLN A 313 7.92 31.64 -29.74
CA GLN A 313 6.84 32.08 -30.61
C GLN A 313 6.87 31.33 -31.94
N SER A 314 5.71 30.79 -32.28
CA SER A 314 5.30 30.42 -33.62
C SER A 314 5.35 31.66 -34.52
N ARG A 315 6.15 31.59 -35.60
CA ARG A 315 6.05 32.52 -36.72
C ARG A 315 5.63 31.71 -37.94
N ALA A 316 4.48 32.06 -38.48
CA ALA A 316 3.87 31.39 -39.61
C ALA A 316 4.18 32.11 -40.94
N VAL A 317 4.14 31.29 -42.00
CA VAL A 317 3.77 31.53 -43.41
C VAL A 317 4.83 32.00 -44.43
N LEU A 318 4.67 31.38 -45.63
CA LEU A 318 5.09 31.71 -47.01
C LEU A 318 6.30 30.90 -47.50
N ASP A 319 6.34 30.20 -48.64
CA ASP A 319 5.38 29.93 -49.73
C ASP A 319 6.00 28.87 -50.69
N GLU A 320 5.16 28.27 -51.56
CA GLU A 320 5.42 27.55 -52.84
C GLU A 320 5.89 26.07 -52.93
N GLU A 321 5.01 25.28 -53.58
CA GLU A 321 5.10 23.95 -54.24
C GLU A 321 5.80 24.03 -55.63
N PRO A 322 5.90 22.98 -56.51
CA PRO A 322 5.74 21.52 -56.37
C PRO A 322 6.87 20.68 -57.05
N GLY A 323 6.91 19.36 -56.83
CA GLY A 323 7.71 18.43 -57.64
C GLY A 323 7.55 16.94 -57.27
N SER A 324 6.60 16.26 -57.93
CA SER A 324 6.31 14.81 -57.89
C SER A 324 7.35 13.93 -58.62
N PRO A 325 7.16 12.60 -58.77
CA PRO A 325 6.95 11.49 -57.82
C PRO A 325 7.93 10.31 -58.08
N GLU A 326 7.94 9.27 -57.23
CA GLU A 326 8.46 7.86 -57.41
C GLU A 326 9.10 7.38 -56.08
N ALA A 327 9.00 6.15 -55.57
CA ALA A 327 8.38 4.91 -55.99
C ALA A 327 8.12 4.00 -54.76
N ARG A 328 6.98 3.28 -54.85
CA ARG A 328 6.69 1.88 -54.47
C ARG A 328 7.56 1.09 -53.47
N SER A 329 6.79 0.42 -52.58
CA SER A 329 6.96 -0.96 -52.07
C SER A 329 8.09 -1.18 -51.06
N ALA A 330 8.11 -2.17 -50.18
CA ALA A 330 7.21 -3.13 -49.56
C ALA A 330 8.13 -3.94 -48.61
N HIS A 331 7.61 -4.43 -47.49
CA HIS A 331 7.99 -5.65 -46.73
C HIS A 331 7.69 -5.41 -45.23
N SER A 332 6.59 -5.92 -44.68
CA SER A 332 6.27 -7.32 -44.36
C SER A 332 6.88 -7.78 -43.03
N SER A 333 5.99 -8.08 -42.08
CA SER A 333 6.01 -9.20 -41.11
C SER A 333 7.33 -9.47 -40.36
N GLY A 334 7.38 -9.39 -39.04
CA GLY A 334 6.60 -10.21 -38.11
C GLY A 334 7.58 -11.06 -37.30
N ILE A 335 7.21 -11.39 -36.06
CA ILE A 335 7.52 -12.62 -35.30
C ILE A 335 7.16 -12.34 -33.83
N CYS A 336 6.00 -12.85 -33.44
CA CYS A 336 5.73 -13.33 -32.09
C CYS A 336 6.55 -14.60 -31.85
N HIS A 337 7.10 -14.82 -30.65
CA HIS A 337 6.89 -16.07 -29.91
C HIS A 337 7.51 -16.11 -28.50
N LEU A 338 6.67 -16.62 -27.58
CA LEU A 338 6.94 -17.55 -26.45
C LEU A 338 7.81 -17.03 -25.30
N ALA A 339 7.28 -16.84 -24.08
CA ALA A 339 6.68 -17.83 -23.16
C ALA A 339 7.67 -18.92 -22.72
N HIS A 340 8.10 -18.81 -21.46
CA HIS A 340 8.31 -19.92 -20.54
C HIS A 340 8.14 -19.44 -19.11
#